data_AF-A0AAE3WAQ1-F1
#
_entry.id   AF-A0AAE3WAQ1-F1
#
_cell.length_a   1.000
_cell.length_b   1.000
_cell.length_c   1.000
_cell.angle_alpha   90.00
_cell.angle_beta   90.00
_cell.angle_gamma   90.00
#
_symmetry.space_group_name_H-M   'P 1'
#
loop_
_entity.id
_entity.type
_entity.pdbx_description
1 polymer ?
#
loop_
_entity_poly.entity_id
_entity_poly.type
_entity_poly.pdbx_seq_one_letter_code
_entity_poly.pdbx_strand_id
1 'polypeptide(L)'
;MDRTNEFDWTATSCEEQMRHARAASTIARDRIMREYDWSLHPEVVLGWLSAQKGIGLGSALSAFFNGDPWRFNYLPKRDVSAEYRGVASLLDSICQRINAGFYLPDLAPMCPQNMNKLDAWVTNQRHDLRDHRRGRWVIESEVLDPLFASKRAAIEEELRRERALQAKAAEAEKAGAASKSFSLKKLVKPLAG
;
A
#
# COMPACT_ATOMS: atom_id res chain seq x y z
N MET A 1 5.58 5.45 -23.77
CA MET A 1 6.65 5.93 -22.88
C MET A 1 6.07 7.04 -22.03
N ASP A 2 5.80 6.75 -20.76
CA ASP A 2 5.17 7.69 -19.83
C ASP A 2 6.26 8.63 -19.27
N ARG A 3 6.19 9.93 -19.61
CA ARG A 3 7.17 10.98 -19.27
C ARG A 3 7.07 11.44 -17.80
N THR A 4 6.54 10.60 -16.92
CA THR A 4 6.21 10.96 -15.53
C THR A 4 7.32 10.64 -14.53
N ASN A 5 8.37 9.93 -14.95
CA ASN A 5 9.48 9.54 -14.06
C ASN A 5 10.57 10.62 -13.89
N GLU A 6 10.42 11.80 -14.47
CA GLU A 6 11.49 12.82 -14.54
C GLU A 6 11.02 14.22 -14.11
N PHE A 7 9.79 14.36 -13.59
CA PHE A 7 9.35 15.64 -13.05
C PHE A 7 9.92 15.83 -11.64
N ASP A 8 10.83 16.79 -11.48
CA ASP A 8 11.37 17.16 -10.19
C ASP A 8 10.38 18.03 -9.41
N TRP A 9 9.64 17.40 -8.51
CA TRP A 9 8.68 18.07 -7.64
C TRP A 9 9.35 19.05 -6.68
N THR A 10 10.61 18.83 -6.30
CA THR A 10 11.29 19.63 -5.27
C THR A 10 11.88 20.93 -5.82
N ALA A 11 12.24 20.94 -7.11
CA ALA A 11 12.80 22.10 -7.79
C ALA A 11 11.75 22.98 -8.50
N THR A 12 10.46 22.67 -8.38
CA THR A 12 9.38 23.34 -9.11
C THR A 12 8.40 24.05 -8.18
N SER A 13 7.80 25.13 -8.69
CA SER A 13 6.80 25.90 -7.96
C SER A 13 5.48 25.14 -7.77
N CYS A 14 4.69 25.52 -6.76
CA CYS A 14 3.34 24.98 -6.56
C CYS A 14 2.46 25.03 -7.83
N GLU A 15 2.57 26.10 -8.62
CA GLU A 15 1.80 26.25 -9.85
C GLU A 15 2.20 25.22 -10.91
N GLU A 16 3.50 24.99 -11.08
CA GLU A 16 4.04 23.99 -12.01
C GLU A 16 3.69 22.57 -11.58
N GLN A 17 3.82 22.26 -10.29
CA GLN A 17 3.40 20.99 -9.72
C GLN A 17 1.91 20.72 -9.98
N MET A 18 1.06 21.74 -9.77
CA MET A 18 -0.37 21.65 -10.07
C MET A 18 -0.65 21.47 -11.57
N ARG A 19 0.06 22.21 -12.43
CA ARG A 19 -0.07 22.10 -13.89
C ARG A 19 0.31 20.69 -14.34
N HIS A 20 1.38 20.12 -13.79
CA HIS A 20 1.81 18.76 -14.04
C HIS A 20 0.76 17.73 -13.59
N ALA A 21 0.26 17.83 -12.36
CA ALA A 21 -0.78 16.94 -11.83
C ALA A 21 -2.08 17.00 -12.67
N ARG A 22 -2.45 18.18 -13.18
CA ARG A 22 -3.61 18.35 -14.06
C ARG A 22 -3.42 17.73 -15.43
N ALA A 23 -2.22 17.84 -16.00
CA ALA A 23 -1.89 17.27 -17.30
C ALA A 23 -1.66 15.74 -17.26
N ALA A 24 -1.42 15.18 -16.07
CA ALA A 24 -1.17 13.76 -15.88
C ALA A 24 -2.38 12.88 -16.27
N SER A 25 -2.08 11.68 -16.78
CA SER A 25 -3.09 10.63 -17.03
C SER A 25 -3.70 10.14 -15.72
N THR A 26 -4.83 9.43 -15.77
CA THR A 26 -5.47 8.86 -14.56
C THR A 26 -4.52 7.94 -13.77
N ILE A 27 -3.78 7.08 -14.45
CA ILE A 27 -2.78 6.18 -13.82
C ILE A 27 -1.67 6.99 -13.17
N ALA A 28 -1.17 8.03 -13.85
CA ALA A 28 -0.16 8.91 -13.29
C ALA A 28 -0.67 9.70 -12.09
N ARG A 29 -1.91 10.19 -12.11
CA ARG A 29 -2.54 10.88 -10.96
C ARG A 29 -2.67 9.96 -9.75
N ASP A 30 -3.06 8.71 -9.96
CA ASP A 30 -3.12 7.71 -8.89
C ASP A 30 -1.74 7.50 -8.26
N ARG A 31 -0.71 7.35 -9.09
CA ARG A 31 0.68 7.25 -8.64
C ARG A 31 1.12 8.49 -7.86
N ILE A 32 0.85 9.69 -8.38
CA ILE A 32 1.19 10.96 -7.71
C ILE A 32 0.49 11.01 -6.35
N MET A 33 -0.81 10.70 -6.26
CA MET A 33 -1.54 10.68 -4.99
C MET A 33 -0.85 9.81 -3.94
N ARG A 34 -0.34 8.64 -4.36
CA ARG A 34 0.36 7.70 -3.47
C ARG A 34 1.74 8.17 -3.02
N GLU A 35 2.49 8.83 -3.90
CA GLU A 35 3.94 9.07 -3.75
C GLU A 35 4.30 10.54 -3.47
N TYR A 36 3.34 11.47 -3.55
CA TYR A 36 3.60 12.89 -3.37
C TYR A 36 4.17 13.21 -1.99
N ASP A 37 5.20 14.06 -1.97
CA ASP A 37 5.89 14.48 -0.77
C ASP A 37 5.07 15.53 -0.01
N TRP A 38 4.67 15.17 1.22
CA TRP A 38 3.91 16.03 2.11
C TRP A 38 4.70 17.23 2.64
N SER A 39 6.01 17.30 2.41
CA SER A 39 6.83 18.47 2.75
C SER A 39 6.74 19.62 1.74
N LEU A 40 6.10 19.39 0.58
CA LEU A 40 5.95 20.38 -0.49
C LEU A 40 4.65 21.20 -0.35
N HIS A 41 3.68 21.02 -1.25
CA HIS A 41 2.41 21.76 -1.29
C HIS A 41 1.19 20.80 -1.23
N PRO A 42 1.09 19.95 -0.19
CA PRO A 42 0.10 18.88 -0.15
C PRO A 42 -1.34 19.42 -0.18
N GLU A 43 -1.64 20.53 0.49
CA GLU A 43 -2.99 21.09 0.54
C GLU A 43 -3.52 21.45 -0.86
N VAL A 44 -2.64 21.90 -1.74
CA VAL A 44 -3.00 22.30 -3.09
C VAL A 44 -3.03 21.08 -4.02
N VAL A 45 -1.93 20.32 -4.06
CA VAL A 45 -1.77 19.21 -5.01
C VAL A 45 -2.62 18.00 -4.61
N LEU A 46 -2.46 17.50 -3.39
CA LEU A 46 -3.24 16.37 -2.91
C LEU A 46 -4.69 16.75 -2.63
N GLY A 47 -4.96 17.99 -2.22
CA GLY A 47 -6.32 18.51 -2.11
C GLY A 47 -7.09 18.40 -3.42
N TRP A 48 -6.47 18.81 -4.54
CA TRP A 48 -7.06 18.65 -5.86
C TRP A 48 -7.13 17.19 -6.30
N LEU A 49 -6.04 16.42 -6.17
CA LEU A 49 -5.97 15.01 -6.60
C LEU A 49 -6.99 14.13 -5.88
N SER A 50 -7.14 14.30 -4.56
CA SER A 50 -8.06 13.51 -3.74
C SER A 50 -9.53 13.65 -4.17
N ALA A 51 -9.87 14.72 -4.88
CA ALA A 51 -11.21 14.98 -5.41
C ALA A 51 -11.42 14.49 -6.86
N GLN A 52 -10.39 13.93 -7.52
CA GLN A 52 -10.50 13.47 -8.90
C GLN A 52 -11.03 12.03 -8.98
N LYS A 53 -11.78 11.73 -10.04
CA LYS A 53 -12.17 10.35 -10.37
C LYS A 53 -10.96 9.54 -10.83
N GLY A 54 -11.04 8.23 -10.63
CA GLY A 54 -10.03 7.29 -11.12
C GLY A 54 -8.81 7.11 -10.21
N ILE A 55 -8.84 7.69 -9.01
CA ILE A 55 -7.88 7.41 -7.94
C ILE A 55 -8.29 6.10 -7.24
N GLY A 56 -7.30 5.24 -6.99
CA GLY A 56 -7.44 3.99 -6.27
C GLY A 56 -7.48 4.19 -4.75
N LEU A 57 -8.22 3.31 -4.07
CA LEU A 57 -8.38 3.33 -2.61
C LEU A 57 -7.03 3.12 -1.90
N GLY A 58 -6.19 2.23 -2.44
CA GLY A 58 -4.83 2.00 -1.93
C GLY A 58 -3.96 3.26 -1.98
N SER A 59 -4.10 4.07 -3.03
CA SER A 59 -3.37 5.33 -3.19
C SER A 59 -3.90 6.44 -2.29
N ALA A 60 -5.22 6.54 -2.12
CA ALA A 60 -5.83 7.47 -1.17
C ALA A 60 -5.45 7.18 0.29
N LEU A 61 -5.47 5.90 0.69
CA LEU A 61 -5.02 5.47 2.02
C LEU A 61 -3.52 5.67 2.21
N SER A 62 -2.71 5.45 1.16
CA SER A 62 -1.28 5.76 1.21
C SER A 62 -1.04 7.24 1.46
N ALA A 63 -1.74 8.12 0.74
CA ALA A 63 -1.66 9.56 0.96
C ALA A 63 -2.08 9.91 2.40
N PHE A 64 -3.21 9.35 2.87
CA PHE A 64 -3.69 9.56 4.23
C PHE A 64 -2.62 9.21 5.27
N PHE A 65 -1.99 8.04 5.16
CA PHE A 65 -0.96 7.59 6.10
C PHE A 65 0.42 8.26 5.93
N ASN A 66 0.69 8.84 4.77
CA ASN A 66 1.88 9.66 4.54
C ASN A 66 1.74 11.05 5.19
N GLY A 67 0.52 11.55 5.35
CA GLY A 67 0.24 12.79 6.09
C GLY A 67 0.28 12.66 7.62
N ASP A 68 0.75 11.52 8.14
CA ASP A 68 0.91 11.22 9.57
C ASP A 68 -0.34 11.51 10.44
N PRO A 69 -1.45 10.79 10.21
CA PRO A 69 -2.71 11.05 10.90
C PRO A 69 -2.65 10.75 12.41
N TRP A 70 -1.72 9.88 12.86
CA TRP A 70 -1.52 9.59 14.28
C TRP A 70 -1.23 10.85 15.08
N ARG A 71 -0.48 11.80 14.50
CA ARG A 71 -0.10 13.05 15.14
C ARG A 71 -1.29 13.87 15.63
N PHE A 72 -2.42 13.81 14.92
CA PHE A 72 -3.59 14.66 15.18
C PHE A 72 -4.84 13.88 15.60
N ASN A 73 -4.80 12.54 15.57
CA ASN A 73 -6.01 11.72 15.70
C ASN A 73 -6.77 11.94 17.01
N TYR A 74 -6.08 12.27 18.10
CA TYR A 74 -6.70 12.53 19.41
C TYR A 74 -6.60 13.99 19.84
N LEU A 75 -6.12 14.87 18.96
CA LEU A 75 -5.99 16.29 19.23
C LEU A 75 -7.30 17.00 18.85
N PRO A 76 -7.94 17.75 19.76
CA PRO A 76 -9.10 18.57 19.41
C PRO A 76 -8.76 19.56 18.29
N LYS A 77 -9.71 19.82 17.38
CA LYS A 77 -9.49 20.68 16.21
C LYS A 77 -8.93 22.08 16.56
N ARG A 78 -9.36 22.63 17.71
CA ARG A 78 -8.90 23.94 18.20
C ARG A 78 -7.44 23.94 18.67
N ASP A 79 -6.90 22.78 19.02
CA ASP A 79 -5.55 22.62 19.57
C ASP A 79 -4.53 22.31 18.46
N VAL A 80 -4.98 22.12 17.21
CA VAL A 80 -4.10 22.03 16.03
C VAL A 80 -3.50 23.40 15.74
N SER A 81 -2.17 23.50 15.77
CA SER A 81 -1.45 24.75 15.46
C SER A 81 -1.77 25.24 14.04
N ALA A 82 -1.70 26.56 13.84
CA ALA A 82 -2.12 27.19 12.59
C ALA A 82 -1.43 26.60 11.34
N GLU A 83 -0.14 26.26 11.47
CA GLU A 83 0.68 25.62 10.45
C GLU A 83 0.16 24.23 10.00
N TYR A 84 -0.51 23.46 10.87
CA TYR A 84 -1.00 22.11 10.54
C TYR A 84 -2.50 22.04 10.26
N ARG A 85 -3.20 23.18 10.29
CA ARG A 85 -4.65 23.19 10.00
C ARG A 85 -4.96 22.77 8.56
N GLY A 86 -4.08 23.12 7.62
CA GLY A 86 -4.17 22.73 6.21
C GLY A 86 -4.10 21.21 6.07
N VAL A 87 -2.99 20.64 6.50
CA VAL A 87 -2.75 19.18 6.60
C VAL A 87 -3.93 18.45 7.25
N ALA A 88 -4.37 18.87 8.45
CA ALA A 88 -5.47 18.18 9.14
C ALA A 88 -6.80 18.26 8.38
N SER A 89 -7.09 19.38 7.70
CA SER A 89 -8.30 19.53 6.88
C SER A 89 -8.23 18.69 5.59
N LEU A 90 -7.04 18.52 5.02
CA LEU A 90 -6.82 17.60 3.91
C LEU A 90 -7.03 16.15 4.33
N LEU A 91 -6.52 15.75 5.51
CA LEU A 91 -6.76 14.42 6.07
C LEU A 91 -8.25 14.16 6.33
N ASP A 92 -9.00 15.14 6.88
CA ASP A 92 -10.46 15.07 7.00
C ASP A 92 -11.12 14.78 5.65
N SER A 93 -10.71 15.53 4.63
CA SER A 93 -11.24 15.46 3.27
C SER A 93 -10.95 14.11 2.60
N ILE A 94 -9.77 13.53 2.82
CA ILE A 94 -9.41 12.21 2.30
C ILE A 94 -10.19 11.13 3.05
N CYS A 95 -10.22 11.15 4.38
CA CYS A 95 -10.94 10.17 5.19
C CYS A 95 -12.44 10.15 4.86
N GLN A 96 -13.06 11.32 4.68
CA GLN A 96 -14.47 11.40 4.31
C GLN A 96 -14.74 10.74 2.95
N ARG A 97 -13.87 10.95 1.96
CA ARG A 97 -14.00 10.35 0.63
C ARG A 97 -13.73 8.84 0.64
N ILE A 98 -12.80 8.38 1.47
CA ILE A 98 -12.57 6.94 1.72
C ILE A 98 -13.86 6.30 2.21
N ASN A 99 -14.46 6.84 3.28
CA ASN A 99 -15.67 6.27 3.87
C ASN A 99 -16.90 6.41 2.95
N ALA A 100 -16.92 7.44 2.09
CA ALA A 100 -17.97 7.59 1.07
C ALA A 100 -17.83 6.60 -0.10
N GLY A 101 -16.81 5.74 -0.11
CA GLY A 101 -16.57 4.78 -1.22
C GLY A 101 -16.20 5.47 -2.54
N PHE A 102 -15.61 6.67 -2.48
CA PHE A 102 -15.31 7.47 -3.68
C PHE A 102 -14.19 6.87 -4.56
N TYR A 103 -13.27 6.11 -3.96
CA TYR A 103 -12.06 5.60 -4.61
C TYR A 103 -12.22 4.19 -5.17
N LEU A 104 -11.48 3.88 -6.24
CA LEU A 104 -11.54 2.57 -6.92
C LEU A 104 -10.78 1.48 -6.13
N PRO A 105 -11.37 0.31 -5.85
CA PRO A 105 -10.70 -0.70 -5.03
C PRO A 105 -9.45 -1.33 -5.67
N ASP A 106 -9.44 -1.48 -7.00
CA ASP A 106 -8.50 -2.40 -7.69
C ASP A 106 -7.52 -1.71 -8.67
N LEU A 107 -7.18 -0.44 -8.47
CA LEU A 107 -6.29 0.24 -9.42
C LEU A 107 -4.81 -0.15 -9.24
N ALA A 108 -4.33 -0.18 -8.00
CA ALA A 108 -2.96 -0.55 -7.68
C ALA A 108 -2.88 -1.10 -6.24
N PRO A 109 -2.03 -2.11 -5.99
CA PRO A 109 -1.79 -2.60 -4.65
C PRO A 109 -1.16 -1.50 -3.79
N MET A 110 -1.58 -1.42 -2.54
CA MET A 110 -0.91 -0.58 -1.54
C MET A 110 0.46 -1.16 -1.20
N CYS A 111 1.45 -0.31 -0.96
CA CYS A 111 2.78 -0.78 -0.55
C CYS A 111 2.71 -1.49 0.84
N PRO A 112 3.61 -2.45 1.11
CA PRO A 112 3.59 -3.22 2.36
C PRO A 112 3.64 -2.35 3.64
N GLN A 113 4.39 -1.25 3.60
CA GLN A 113 4.54 -0.32 4.72
C GLN A 113 3.20 0.35 5.06
N ASN A 114 2.46 0.80 4.05
CA ASN A 114 1.15 1.42 4.27
C ASN A 114 0.08 0.37 4.64
N MET A 115 0.20 -0.88 4.18
CA MET A 115 -0.66 -1.97 4.66
C MET A 115 -0.45 -2.26 6.15
N ASN A 116 0.80 -2.27 6.63
CA ASN A 116 1.09 -2.44 8.06
C ASN A 116 0.52 -1.29 8.89
N LYS A 117 0.64 -0.05 8.37
CA LYS A 117 0.01 1.14 8.96
C LYS A 117 -1.51 1.01 9.02
N LEU A 118 -2.16 0.49 7.96
CA LEU A 118 -3.59 0.22 7.94
C LEU A 118 -4.01 -0.83 8.99
N ASP A 119 -3.29 -1.94 9.08
CA ASP A 119 -3.55 -2.98 10.08
C ASP A 119 -3.46 -2.43 11.51
N ALA A 120 -2.42 -1.63 11.79
CA ALA A 120 -2.25 -0.96 13.08
C ALA A 120 -3.37 0.04 13.35
N TRP A 121 -3.77 0.83 12.34
CA TRP A 121 -4.85 1.80 12.45
C TRP A 121 -6.19 1.15 12.78
N VAL A 122 -6.57 0.08 12.07
CA VAL A 122 -7.80 -0.69 12.32
C VAL A 122 -7.76 -1.34 13.71
N THR A 123 -6.60 -1.85 14.12
CA THR A 123 -6.42 -2.42 15.45
C THR A 123 -6.65 -1.36 16.54
N ASN A 124 -6.05 -0.17 16.39
CA ASN A 124 -6.22 0.93 17.33
C ASN A 124 -7.68 1.42 17.37
N GLN A 125 -8.36 1.53 16.23
CA GLN A 125 -9.80 1.87 16.21
C GLN A 125 -10.65 0.87 17.00
N ARG A 126 -10.32 -0.43 16.97
CA ARG A 126 -11.01 -1.45 17.78
C ARG A 126 -10.72 -1.30 19.26
N HIS A 127 -9.49 -0.95 19.64
CA HIS A 127 -9.15 -0.63 21.02
C HIS A 127 -9.89 0.61 21.52
N ASP A 128 -9.88 1.68 20.73
CA ASP A 128 -10.65 2.90 21.02
C ASP A 128 -12.12 2.59 21.29
N LEU A 129 -12.76 1.77 20.45
CA LEU A 129 -14.15 1.38 20.63
C LEU A 129 -14.39 0.63 21.96
N ARG A 130 -13.46 -0.27 22.35
CA ARG A 130 -13.54 -0.98 23.64
C ARG A 130 -13.38 -0.05 24.83
N ASP A 131 -12.56 0.98 24.69
CA ASP A 131 -12.28 1.96 25.73
C ASP A 131 -13.27 3.15 25.71
N HIS A 132 -14.35 3.05 24.93
CA HIS A 132 -15.33 4.13 24.70
C HIS A 132 -14.70 5.45 24.22
N ARG A 133 -13.59 5.34 23.51
CA ARG A 133 -12.89 6.43 22.84
C ARG A 133 -13.16 6.40 21.35
N ARG A 134 -12.90 7.51 20.69
CA ARG A 134 -12.93 7.60 19.23
C ARG A 134 -11.91 8.63 18.76
N GLY A 135 -11.03 8.22 17.85
CA GLY A 135 -10.17 9.15 17.13
C GLY A 135 -10.97 10.06 16.19
N ARG A 136 -10.34 11.15 15.75
CA ARG A 136 -10.89 12.09 14.77
C ARG A 136 -11.25 11.40 13.46
N TRP A 137 -10.39 10.49 13.00
CA TRP A 137 -10.60 9.73 11.77
C TRP A 137 -10.87 8.26 12.09
N VAL A 138 -11.98 7.76 11.57
CA VAL A 138 -12.37 6.37 11.66
C VAL A 138 -12.58 5.89 10.24
N ILE A 139 -11.83 4.89 9.81
CA ILE A 139 -12.05 4.24 8.53
C ILE A 139 -13.03 3.09 8.75
N GLU A 140 -14.11 3.08 8.00
CA GLU A 140 -15.15 2.05 8.12
C GLU A 140 -14.64 0.71 7.59
N SER A 141 -14.99 -0.40 8.26
CA SER A 141 -14.45 -1.71 7.87
C SER A 141 -14.92 -2.14 6.49
N GLU A 142 -16.16 -1.82 6.13
CA GLU A 142 -16.78 -2.23 4.87
C GLU A 142 -16.04 -1.64 3.66
N VAL A 143 -15.55 -0.40 3.76
CA VAL A 143 -14.78 0.21 2.66
C VAL A 143 -13.40 -0.43 2.47
N LEU A 144 -12.90 -1.17 3.47
CA LEU A 144 -11.61 -1.85 3.42
C LEU A 144 -11.68 -3.29 2.92
N ASP A 145 -12.88 -3.87 2.81
CA ASP A 145 -13.06 -5.26 2.40
C ASP A 145 -12.38 -5.61 1.06
N PRO A 146 -12.43 -4.78 0.01
CA PRO A 146 -11.74 -5.06 -1.24
C PRO A 146 -10.22 -5.14 -1.08
N LEU A 147 -9.64 -4.27 -0.25
CA LEU A 147 -8.20 -4.27 0.04
C LEU A 147 -7.77 -5.53 0.79
N PHE A 148 -8.54 -5.94 1.80
CA PHE A 148 -8.23 -7.15 2.55
C PHE A 148 -8.44 -8.41 1.72
N ALA A 149 -9.41 -8.43 0.80
CA ALA A 149 -9.56 -9.51 -0.17
C ALA A 149 -8.34 -9.62 -1.09
N SER A 150 -7.88 -8.49 -1.64
CA SER A 150 -6.67 -8.42 -2.47
C SER A 150 -5.42 -8.90 -1.71
N LYS A 151 -5.24 -8.47 -0.45
CA LYS A 151 -4.14 -8.92 0.41
C LYS A 151 -4.16 -10.44 0.63
N ARG A 152 -5.32 -11.03 0.92
CA ARG A 152 -5.46 -12.48 1.11
C ARG A 152 -5.09 -13.25 -0.16
N ALA A 153 -5.59 -12.80 -1.32
CA ALA A 153 -5.27 -13.42 -2.61
C ALA A 153 -3.76 -13.37 -2.93
N ALA A 154 -3.10 -12.25 -2.63
CA ALA A 154 -1.65 -12.12 -2.81
C ALA A 154 -0.86 -13.09 -1.92
N ILE A 155 -1.25 -13.25 -0.65
CA ILE A 155 -0.61 -14.20 0.28
C ILE A 155 -0.79 -15.65 -0.21
N GLU A 156 -1.99 -16.01 -0.66
CA GLU A 156 -2.27 -17.36 -1.17
C GLU A 156 -1.44 -17.68 -2.42
N GLU A 157 -1.24 -16.71 -3.31
CA GLU A 157 -0.37 -16.85 -4.49
C GLU A 157 1.10 -17.04 -4.12
N GLU A 158 1.60 -16.30 -3.13
CA GLU A 158 2.99 -16.46 -2.68
C GLU A 158 3.20 -17.84 -2.04
N LEU A 159 2.30 -18.27 -1.15
CA LEU A 159 2.35 -19.60 -0.54
C LEU A 159 2.29 -20.72 -1.60
N ARG A 160 1.52 -20.53 -2.67
CA ARG A 160 1.46 -21.47 -3.80
C ARG A 160 2.80 -21.57 -4.51
N ARG A 161 3.48 -20.44 -4.74
CA ARG A 161 4.81 -20.39 -5.37
C ARG A 161 5.87 -21.06 -4.51
N GLU A 162 5.89 -20.78 -3.21
CA GLU A 162 6.83 -21.41 -2.27
C GLU A 162 6.66 -22.94 -2.25
N ARG A 163 5.42 -23.42 -2.20
CA ARG A 163 5.12 -24.87 -2.26
C ARG A 163 5.57 -25.49 -3.58
N ALA A 164 5.37 -24.80 -4.70
CA ALA A 164 5.82 -25.27 -6.01
C ALA A 164 7.35 -25.34 -6.10
N LEU A 165 8.06 -24.38 -5.51
CA LEU A 165 9.52 -24.37 -5.43
C LEU A 165 10.04 -25.52 -4.54
N GLN A 166 9.43 -25.74 -3.38
CA GLN A 166 9.77 -26.85 -2.48
C GLN A 166 9.52 -28.22 -3.14
N ALA A 167 8.41 -28.38 -3.85
CA ALA A 167 8.11 -29.61 -4.58
C ALA A 167 9.16 -29.90 -5.67
N LYS A 168 9.54 -28.87 -6.46
CA LYS A 168 10.61 -28.99 -7.46
C LYS A 168 11.96 -29.34 -6.84
N ALA A 169 12.29 -28.73 -5.69
CA ALA A 169 13.52 -29.03 -4.97
C ALA A 169 13.54 -30.49 -4.48
N ALA A 170 12.44 -30.97 -3.91
CA ALA A 170 12.31 -32.35 -3.45
C ALA A 170 12.38 -33.38 -4.60
N GLU A 171 11.82 -33.06 -5.77
CA GLU A 171 11.94 -33.90 -6.97
C GLU A 171 13.39 -33.98 -7.49
N ALA A 172 14.09 -32.83 -7.53
CA ALA A 172 15.50 -32.78 -7.92
C ALA A 172 16.40 -33.57 -6.96
N GLU A 173 16.14 -33.48 -5.65
CA GLU A 173 16.88 -34.25 -4.63
C GLU A 173 16.65 -35.77 -4.79
N LYS A 174 15.39 -36.19 -4.99
CA LYS A 174 15.06 -37.60 -5.27
C LYS A 174 15.73 -38.11 -6.55
N ALA A 175 15.73 -37.32 -7.62
CA ALA A 175 16.39 -37.67 -8.87
C ALA A 175 17.92 -37.78 -8.71
N GLY A 176 18.54 -36.86 -7.95
CA GLY A 176 19.96 -36.91 -7.61
C GLY A 176 20.34 -38.13 -6.75
N ALA A 177 19.52 -38.46 -5.76
CA ALA A 177 19.70 -39.65 -4.92
C ALA A 177 19.56 -40.96 -5.72
N ALA A 178 18.57 -41.04 -6.61
CA ALA A 178 18.37 -42.19 -7.50
C ALA A 178 19.57 -42.40 -8.44
N SER A 179 20.12 -41.32 -9.01
CA SER A 179 21.29 -41.37 -9.90
C SER A 179 22.56 -41.83 -9.18
N LYS A 180 22.80 -41.37 -7.94
CA LYS A 180 23.93 -41.84 -7.10
C LYS A 180 23.79 -43.32 -6.71
N SER A 181 22.58 -43.77 -6.35
CA SER A 181 22.30 -45.17 -6.02
C SER A 181 22.51 -46.11 -7.22
N PHE A 182 22.14 -45.67 -8.42
CA PHE A 182 22.37 -46.43 -9.66
C PHE A 182 23.87 -46.54 -10.01
N SER A 183 24.66 -45.50 -9.74
CA SER A 183 26.12 -45.50 -9.99
C SER A 183 26.88 -46.40 -9.01
N LEU A 184 26.52 -46.38 -7.71
CA LEU A 184 27.11 -47.26 -6.69
C LEU A 184 26.87 -48.75 -6.97
N LYS A 185 25.67 -49.12 -7.46
CA LYS A 185 25.35 -50.51 -7.82
C LYS A 185 26.11 -51.02 -9.05
N LYS A 186 26.58 -50.14 -9.95
CA LYS A 186 27.42 -50.53 -11.09
C LYS A 186 28.90 -50.72 -10.72
N LEU A 187 29.36 -50.14 -9.61
CA LEU A 187 30.75 -50.27 -9.16
C LEU A 187 31.03 -51.54 -8.34
N VAL A 188 29.99 -52.16 -7.76
CA VAL A 188 30.12 -53.43 -7.01
C VAL A 188 29.89 -54.61 -7.97
N LYS A 189 30.90 -54.94 -8.79
CA LYS A 189 31.00 -56.27 -9.40
C LYS A 189 31.44 -57.25 -8.28
N PRO A 190 30.79 -58.41 -8.10
CA PRO A 190 31.24 -59.37 -7.11
C PRO A 190 32.58 -59.95 -7.57
N LEU A 191 33.62 -59.78 -6.73
CA LEU A 191 34.79 -60.64 -6.73
C LEU A 191 34.33 -62.01 -6.23
N ALA A 192 33.76 -62.82 -7.13
CA ALA A 192 33.60 -64.24 -6.93
C ALA A 192 34.75 -64.91 -7.67
N GLY A 193 35.68 -65.46 -6.90
CA GLY A 193 36.70 -66.40 -7.37
C GLY A 193 36.14 -67.81 -7.56
#